data_AF-V2UF98-F1
#
_entry.id   AF-V2UF98-F1
#
_cell.length_a   1.000
_cell.length_b   1.000
_cell.length_c   1.000
_cell.angle_alpha   90.00
_cell.angle_beta   90.00
_cell.angle_gamma   90.00
#
_symmetry.space_group_name_H-M   'P 1'
#
loop_
_entity.id
_entity.type
_entity.pdbx_description
1 polymer ?
#
loop_
_entity_poly.entity_id
_entity_poly.type
_entity_poly.pdbx_seq_one_letter_code
_entity_poly.pdbx_strand_id
1 'polypeptide(L)'
;MSDNFDIWIVISYSWTEIGLEEQEFAKYAEKIIENHQTWEDVNAVIIKDVCASFAFESFLLFPCMLWFLMPDWEYDNDYLGNRMKRWYAKPYWTHFINPLRLLGLPLALIFSNGVRKKLKREYQK
;
A
#
# COMPACT_ATOMS: atom_id res chain seq x y z
N MET A 1 17.21 -2.43 -3.61
CA MET A 1 15.84 -2.30 -3.07
C MET A 1 14.99 -3.32 -3.80
N SER A 2 13.91 -3.85 -3.20
CA SER A 2 13.03 -4.80 -3.91
C SER A 2 12.35 -4.11 -5.09
N ASP A 3 12.14 -4.83 -6.19
CA ASP A 3 11.42 -4.39 -7.40
C ASP A 3 9.98 -3.92 -7.11
N ASN A 4 9.48 -4.22 -5.90
CA ASN A 4 8.15 -3.84 -5.43
C ASN A 4 8.15 -2.53 -4.63
N PHE A 5 9.30 -1.93 -4.31
CA PHE A 5 9.36 -0.87 -3.30
C PHE A 5 8.63 0.40 -3.73
N ASP A 6 8.65 0.77 -5.02
CA ASP A 6 7.86 1.90 -5.53
C ASP A 6 6.35 1.68 -5.37
N ILE A 7 5.87 0.43 -5.51
CA ILE A 7 4.46 0.06 -5.24
C ILE A 7 4.16 0.27 -3.75
N TRP A 8 5.06 -0.12 -2.86
CA TRP A 8 4.91 0.08 -1.42
C TRP A 8 4.84 1.56 -1.04
N ILE A 9 5.70 2.40 -1.62
CA ILE A 9 5.69 3.84 -1.38
C ILE A 9 4.34 4.43 -1.81
N VAL A 10 3.98 4.27 -3.09
CA VAL A 10 2.76 4.90 -3.63
C VAL A 10 1.52 4.50 -2.85
N ILE A 11 1.36 3.20 -2.58
CA ILE A 11 0.16 2.70 -1.92
C ILE A 11 0.13 3.08 -0.44
N SER A 12 1.28 3.28 0.23
CA SER A 12 1.31 3.70 1.63
C SER A 12 0.63 5.05 1.88
N TYR A 13 0.56 5.94 0.87
CA TYR A 13 -0.19 7.20 0.93
C TYR A 13 -1.71 7.01 1.07
N SER A 14 -2.21 5.77 1.00
CA SER A 14 -3.61 5.45 1.29
C SER A 14 -3.94 5.56 2.79
N TRP A 15 -2.92 5.63 3.66
CA TRP A 15 -3.05 5.74 5.12
C TRP A 15 -2.52 7.08 5.65
N THR A 16 -2.40 8.09 4.79
CA THR A 16 -1.97 9.44 5.14
C THR A 16 -3.02 10.44 4.69
N GLU A 17 -3.09 11.59 5.36
CA GLU A 17 -3.93 12.71 4.93
C GLU A 17 -3.35 13.38 3.69
N ILE A 18 -2.01 13.47 3.63
CA ILE A 18 -1.32 13.92 2.44
C ILE A 18 -1.40 12.85 1.35
N GLY A 19 -1.78 13.24 0.14
CA GLY A 19 -1.78 12.37 -1.02
C GLY A 19 -0.72 12.79 -2.01
N LEU A 20 -0.35 11.88 -2.92
CA LEU A 20 0.51 12.22 -4.04
C LEU A 20 -0.19 13.16 -5.04
N GLU A 21 0.59 14.05 -5.63
CA GLU A 21 0.16 14.86 -6.76
C GLU A 21 0.12 14.03 -8.06
N GLU A 22 -0.64 14.51 -9.05
CA GLU A 22 -0.83 13.79 -10.32
C GLU A 22 0.50 13.53 -11.07
N GLN A 23 1.42 14.49 -11.02
CA GLN A 23 2.75 14.37 -11.60
C GLN A 23 3.63 13.33 -10.90
N GLU A 24 3.39 13.07 -9.62
CA GLU A 24 4.14 12.05 -8.86
C GLU A 24 3.64 10.65 -9.20
N PHE A 25 2.32 10.48 -9.37
CA PHE A 25 1.77 9.21 -9.86
C PHE A 25 2.37 8.80 -11.21
N ALA A 26 2.57 9.74 -12.14
CA ALA A 26 3.20 9.47 -13.42
C ALA A 26 4.65 8.98 -13.25
N LYS A 27 5.45 9.67 -12.43
CA LYS A 27 6.85 9.29 -12.15
C LYS A 27 6.96 7.90 -11.53
N TYR A 28 6.06 7.55 -10.60
CA TYR A 28 6.08 6.20 -10.02
C TYR A 28 5.56 5.15 -10.99
N ALA A 29 4.57 5.47 -11.83
CA ALA A 29 4.10 4.55 -12.86
C ALA A 29 5.23 4.15 -13.81
N GLU A 30 6.05 5.11 -14.27
CA GLU A 30 7.22 4.85 -15.12
C GLU A 30 8.18 3.85 -14.48
N LYS A 31 8.58 4.06 -13.21
CA LYS A 31 9.45 3.14 -12.47
C LYS A 31 8.85 1.75 -12.27
N ILE A 32 7.55 1.67 -12.05
CA ILE A 32 6.85 0.40 -11.85
C ILE A 32 6.80 -0.39 -13.16
N ILE A 33 6.61 0.27 -14.30
CA ILE A 33 6.59 -0.36 -15.63
C ILE A 33 7.93 -1.02 -15.96
N GLU A 34 9.06 -0.46 -15.50
CA GLU A 34 10.39 -1.05 -15.70
C GLU A 34 10.51 -2.46 -15.09
N ASN A 35 9.76 -2.74 -14.02
CA ASN A 35 9.88 -3.97 -13.24
C ASN A 35 8.63 -4.88 -13.30
N HIS A 36 7.48 -4.34 -13.72
CA HIS A 36 6.20 -5.05 -13.77
C HIS A 36 5.54 -4.88 -15.14
N GLN A 37 5.38 -5.98 -15.86
CA GLN A 37 4.87 -5.97 -17.24
C GLN A 37 3.35 -5.80 -17.33
N THR A 38 2.62 -6.22 -16.30
CA THR A 38 1.14 -6.16 -16.31
C THR A 38 0.60 -5.46 -15.06
N TRP A 39 -0.57 -4.83 -15.23
CA TRP A 39 -1.29 -4.25 -14.09
C TRP A 39 -1.73 -5.33 -13.09
N GLU A 40 -2.00 -6.54 -13.57
CA GLU A 40 -2.38 -7.68 -12.75
C GLU A 40 -1.27 -8.05 -11.76
N ASP A 41 -0.01 -8.01 -12.18
CA ASP A 41 1.16 -8.23 -11.31
C ASP A 41 1.28 -7.14 -10.26
N VAL A 42 1.18 -5.87 -10.68
CA VAL A 42 1.17 -4.71 -9.77
C VAL A 42 0.05 -4.86 -8.75
N ASN A 43 -1.18 -5.12 -9.19
CA ASN A 43 -2.34 -5.25 -8.32
C ASN A 43 -2.22 -6.45 -7.36
N ALA A 44 -1.56 -7.53 -7.77
CA ALA A 44 -1.24 -8.64 -6.89
C ALA A 44 -0.31 -8.21 -5.75
N VAL A 45 0.74 -7.41 -6.04
CA VAL A 45 1.62 -6.82 -5.02
C VAL A 45 0.86 -5.86 -4.11
N ILE A 46 0.04 -4.98 -4.68
CA ILE A 46 -0.81 -4.04 -3.89
C ILE A 46 -1.63 -4.81 -2.86
N ILE A 47 -2.33 -5.87 -3.28
CA ILE A 47 -3.26 -6.61 -2.42
C ILE A 47 -2.52 -7.50 -1.43
N LYS A 48 -1.61 -8.35 -1.92
CA LYS A 48 -0.97 -9.40 -1.12
C LYS A 48 0.17 -8.88 -0.26
N ASP A 49 0.78 -7.76 -0.62
CA ASP A 49 1.92 -7.24 0.12
C ASP A 49 1.55 -5.98 0.88
N VAL A 50 1.14 -4.93 0.17
CA VAL A 50 0.91 -3.65 0.83
C VAL A 50 -0.34 -3.70 1.69
N CYS A 51 -1.52 -3.95 1.12
CA CYS A 51 -2.78 -3.98 1.85
C CYS A 51 -2.82 -5.04 2.95
N ALA A 52 -2.27 -6.23 2.68
CA ALA A 52 -2.15 -7.27 3.68
C ALA A 52 -1.22 -6.89 4.85
N SER A 53 -0.11 -6.19 4.57
CA SER A 53 0.79 -5.72 5.63
C SER A 53 0.18 -4.63 6.50
N PHE A 54 -0.60 -3.73 5.91
CA PHE A 54 -1.32 -2.65 6.58
C PHE A 54 -2.70 -3.06 7.11
N ALA A 55 -3.11 -4.32 6.95
CA ALA A 55 -4.44 -4.76 7.34
C ALA A 55 -4.72 -4.52 8.83
N PHE A 56 -3.75 -4.85 9.68
CA PHE A 56 -3.90 -4.66 11.12
C PHE A 56 -4.09 -3.17 11.48
N GLU A 57 -3.27 -2.31 10.92
CA GLU A 57 -3.34 -0.86 11.08
C GLU A 57 -4.66 -0.31 10.54
N SER A 58 -5.13 -0.82 9.40
CA SER A 58 -6.41 -0.41 8.81
C SER A 58 -7.59 -0.72 9.75
N PHE A 59 -7.55 -1.86 10.42
CA PHE A 59 -8.56 -2.21 11.42
C PHE A 59 -8.53 -1.27 12.62
N LEU A 60 -7.34 -0.92 13.11
CA LEU A 60 -7.19 -0.02 14.27
C LEU A 60 -7.49 1.44 13.94
N LEU A 61 -7.15 1.89 12.73
CA LEU A 61 -7.35 3.28 12.29
C LEU A 61 -8.80 3.56 11.90
N PHE A 62 -9.56 2.56 11.44
CA PHE A 62 -10.93 2.77 11.00
C PHE A 62 -11.84 3.45 12.05
N PRO A 63 -11.83 3.06 13.35
CA PRO A 63 -12.52 3.81 14.39
C PRO A 63 -12.00 5.24 14.58
N CYS A 64 -10.68 5.44 14.46
CA CYS A 64 -10.04 6.75 14.61
C CYS A 64 -10.38 7.71 13.47
N MET A 65 -10.73 7.21 12.28
CA MET A 65 -11.19 8.03 11.16
C MET A 65 -12.51 8.76 11.44
N LEU A 66 -13.34 8.25 12.37
CA LEU A 66 -14.54 8.97 12.83
C LEU A 66 -14.21 10.29 13.54
N TRP A 67 -12.96 10.45 13.99
CA TRP A 67 -12.43 11.64 14.62
C TRP A 67 -11.32 12.31 13.78
N PHE A 68 -11.22 12.02 12.48
CA PHE A 68 -10.26 12.62 11.54
C PHE A 68 -8.77 12.49 11.93
N LEU A 69 -8.38 11.38 12.56
CA LEU A 69 -6.98 11.11 12.93
C LEU A 69 -6.28 10.26 11.87
N MET A 70 -5.93 10.86 10.73
CA MET A 70 -4.91 10.28 9.83
C MET A 70 -3.61 11.08 9.96
N PRO A 71 -2.44 10.45 9.80
CA PRO A 71 -1.17 11.16 9.86
C PRO A 71 -1.05 12.15 8.69
N ASP A 72 -0.60 13.36 8.97
CA ASP A 72 -0.34 14.44 8.01
C ASP A 72 1.10 14.39 7.43
N TRP A 73 1.86 13.33 7.76
CA TRP A 73 3.22 13.10 7.27
C TRP A 73 3.32 11.85 6.38
N GLU A 74 4.35 11.81 5.54
CA GLU A 74 4.66 10.65 4.70
C GLU A 74 5.37 9.56 5.50
N TYR A 75 5.22 8.30 5.08
CA TYR A 75 5.99 7.23 5.68
C TYR A 75 7.46 7.33 5.24
N ASP A 76 8.35 7.39 6.23
CA ASP A 76 9.78 7.33 6.00
C ASP A 76 10.20 6.08 5.21
N ASN A 77 11.14 6.25 4.28
CA ASN A 77 11.58 5.18 3.39
C ASN A 77 12.26 4.02 4.14
N ASP A 78 13.00 4.30 5.22
CA ASP A 78 13.60 3.25 6.04
C ASP A 78 12.52 2.50 6.82
N TYR A 79 11.50 3.20 7.30
CA TYR A 79 10.33 2.58 7.92
C TYR A 79 9.61 1.63 6.95
N LEU A 80 9.26 2.08 5.74
CA LEU A 80 8.62 1.24 4.73
C LEU A 80 9.52 0.08 4.30
N GLY A 81 10.81 0.33 4.10
CA GLY A 81 11.79 -0.70 3.73
C GLY A 81 11.90 -1.78 4.80
N ASN A 82 11.91 -1.40 6.07
CA ASN A 82 11.92 -2.34 7.19
C ASN A 82 10.61 -3.12 7.31
N ARG A 83 9.46 -2.48 7.10
CA ARG A 83 8.16 -3.17 7.06
C ARG A 83 8.11 -4.19 5.93
N MET A 84 8.51 -3.82 4.73
CA MET A 84 8.57 -4.71 3.56
C MET A 84 9.48 -5.93 3.83
N LYS A 85 10.69 -5.71 4.36
CA LYS A 85 11.61 -6.80 4.74
C LYS A 85 10.98 -7.76 5.75
N ARG A 86 10.33 -7.23 6.79
CA ARG A 86 9.64 -8.04 7.81
C ARG A 86 8.45 -8.82 7.23
N TRP A 87 7.75 -8.23 6.26
CA TRP A 87 6.63 -8.88 5.57
C TRP A 87 7.12 -10.09 4.77
N TYR A 88 8.14 -9.91 3.94
CA TYR A 88 8.70 -10.98 3.11
C TYR A 88 9.53 -12.01 3.88
N ALA A 89 9.99 -11.70 5.10
CA ALA A 89 10.71 -12.65 5.94
C ALA A 89 9.84 -13.82 6.46
N LYS A 90 8.51 -13.75 6.32
CA LYS A 90 7.58 -14.78 6.79
C LYS A 90 6.67 -15.27 5.67
N PRO A 91 6.25 -16.56 5.68
CA PRO A 91 5.27 -17.05 4.72
C PRO A 91 3.93 -16.32 4.85
N TYR A 92 3.30 -15.98 3.72
CA TYR A 92 2.07 -15.18 3.64
C TYR A 92 0.97 -15.62 4.63
N TRP A 93 0.67 -16.92 4.70
CA TRP A 93 -0.38 -17.46 5.56
C TRP A 93 -0.16 -17.20 7.06
N THR A 94 1.09 -17.12 7.51
CA THR A 94 1.41 -16.89 8.93
C THR A 94 0.96 -15.51 9.40
N HIS A 95 0.86 -14.54 8.48
CA HIS A 95 0.40 -13.19 8.78
C HIS A 95 -1.09 -13.15 9.16
N PHE A 96 -1.90 -14.12 8.74
CA PHE A 96 -3.35 -14.16 8.95
C PHE A 96 -3.80 -15.06 10.10
N ILE A 97 -2.85 -15.59 10.88
CA ILE A 97 -3.17 -16.23 12.16
C ILE A 97 -3.83 -15.23 13.12
N ASN A 98 -3.48 -13.95 13.00
CA ASN A 98 -4.16 -12.88 13.71
C ASN A 98 -5.51 -12.55 13.04
N PRO A 99 -6.67 -12.79 13.69
CA PRO A 99 -7.98 -12.55 13.10
C PRO A 99 -8.25 -11.08 12.78
N LEU A 100 -7.57 -10.15 13.47
CA LEU A 100 -7.72 -8.72 13.22
C LEU A 100 -7.19 -8.33 11.83
N ARG A 101 -6.21 -9.05 11.29
CA ARG A 101 -5.73 -8.83 9.91
C ARG A 101 -6.74 -9.33 8.86
N LEU A 102 -7.51 -10.37 9.16
CA LEU A 102 -8.59 -10.82 8.27
C LEU A 102 -9.69 -9.75 8.17
N LEU A 103 -10.06 -9.12 9.29
CA LEU A 103 -11.04 -8.03 9.30
C LEU A 103 -10.48 -6.73 8.73
N GLY A 104 -9.19 -6.49 8.92
CA GLY A 104 -8.49 -5.31 8.44
C GLY A 104 -8.20 -5.30 6.95
N LEU A 105 -8.06 -6.46 6.30
CA LEU A 105 -7.75 -6.53 4.87
C LEU A 105 -8.84 -5.89 3.99
N PRO A 106 -10.14 -6.15 4.19
CA PRO A 106 -11.20 -5.41 3.49
C PRO A 106 -11.08 -3.89 3.65
N LEU A 107 -10.75 -3.40 4.85
CA LEU A 107 -10.57 -1.97 5.11
C LEU A 107 -9.37 -1.41 4.36
N ALA A 108 -8.24 -2.13 4.36
CA ALA A 108 -7.05 -1.77 3.59
C ALA A 108 -7.34 -1.65 2.09
N LEU A 109 -8.18 -2.55 1.54
CA LEU A 109 -8.61 -2.50 0.15
C LEU A 109 -9.52 -1.30 -0.15
N ILE A 110 -10.34 -0.88 0.81
CA ILE A 110 -11.18 0.31 0.69
C ILE A 110 -10.30 1.57 0.69
N PHE A 111 -9.40 1.69 1.67
CA PHE A 111 -8.50 2.85 1.81
C PHE A 111 -7.62 3.02 0.57
N SER A 112 -7.04 1.93 0.07
CA SER A 112 -6.18 1.97 -1.12
C SER A 112 -6.90 2.21 -2.44
N ASN A 113 -8.23 2.15 -2.48
CA ASN A 113 -8.97 2.21 -3.74
C ASN A 113 -8.74 3.52 -4.52
N GLY A 114 -8.64 4.66 -3.82
CA GLY A 114 -8.42 5.97 -4.44
C GLY A 114 -7.04 6.06 -5.10
N VAL A 115 -6.00 5.75 -4.33
CA VAL A 115 -4.60 5.73 -4.79
C VAL A 115 -4.41 4.70 -5.91
N ARG A 116 -4.95 3.50 -5.75
CA ARG A 116 -4.87 2.43 -6.75
C ARG A 116 -5.50 2.82 -8.08
N LYS A 117 -6.65 3.51 -8.07
CA LYS A 117 -7.29 3.99 -9.32
C LYS A 117 -6.44 5.04 -10.03
N LYS A 118 -5.86 5.98 -9.28
CA LYS A 118 -4.96 7.00 -9.84
C LYS A 118 -3.70 6.36 -10.43
N LEU A 119 -3.05 5.47 -9.69
CA LEU A 119 -1.87 4.74 -10.17
C LEU A 119 -2.20 3.89 -11.40
N LYS A 120 -3.33 3.17 -11.41
CA LYS A 120 -3.77 2.38 -12.57
C LYS A 120 -3.91 3.24 -13.81
N ARG A 121 -4.52 4.42 -13.65
CA ARG A 121 -4.72 5.35 -14.76
C ARG A 121 -3.39 5.79 -15.37
N GLU A 122 -2.40 6.14 -14.54
CA GLU A 122 -1.08 6.54 -15.04
C GLU A 122 -0.28 5.36 -15.62
N TYR A 123 -0.38 4.17 -15.01
CA TYR A 123 0.29 2.96 -15.50
C TYR A 123 -0.21 2.49 -16.89
N GLN A 124 -1.46 2.80 -17.24
CA GLN A 124 -2.08 2.39 -18.51
C GLN A 124 -2.08 3.50 -19.58
N LYS A 125 -1.47 4.65 -19.30
CA LYS A 125 -1.25 5.70 -20.31
C LYS A 125 -0.12 5.30 -21.25
#